data_AF-A0A3M6URQ9-F1
#
_entry.id   AF-A0A3M6URQ9-F1
#
_cell.length_a   1.000
_cell.length_b   1.000
_cell.length_c   1.000
_cell.angle_alpha   90.00
_cell.angle_beta   90.00
_cell.angle_gamma   90.00
#
_symmetry.space_group_name_H-M   'P 1'
#
loop_
_entity.id
_entity.type
_entity.pdbx_description
1 polymer ?
#
loop_
_entity_poly.entity_id
_entity_poly.type
_entity_poly.pdbx_seq_one_letter_code
_entity_poly.pdbx_strand_id
1 'polypeptide(L)'
;MDWKIYISPFLSIFLTLIQITLAELTPEECRDLGFSVNLICSSCDELKPFNLTSEPSLEQNCRKCCQADGQEEATKRYAFAFVRSDRPEKFPNLRINFVRGADPVLKLHDESNEVKEVLSIEKWNTDSVEEFLNERLAK
;
A
#
# COMPACT_ATOMS: atom_id res chain seq x y z
N MET A 1 8.35 51.96 33.37
CA MET A 1 8.66 50.50 33.43
C MET A 1 8.11 49.88 32.16
N ASP A 2 8.96 49.74 31.14
CA ASP A 2 8.58 49.32 29.80
C ASP A 2 8.42 47.80 29.70
N TRP A 3 7.21 47.32 29.99
CA TRP A 3 6.89 45.88 30.04
C TRP A 3 7.16 45.12 28.74
N LYS A 4 7.25 45.84 27.60
CA LYS A 4 7.58 45.30 26.28
C LYS A 4 8.98 44.66 26.23
N ILE A 5 9.93 45.13 27.05
CA ILE A 5 11.29 44.60 27.13
C ILE A 5 11.31 43.20 27.75
N TYR A 6 10.37 42.90 28.65
CA TYR A 6 10.27 41.59 29.31
C TYR A 6 9.50 40.55 28.49
N ILE A 7 8.52 40.96 27.68
CA ILE A 7 7.74 40.02 26.84
C ILE A 7 8.52 39.54 25.63
N SER A 8 9.31 40.42 24.99
CA SER A 8 10.04 40.08 23.76
C SER A 8 10.95 38.84 23.89
N PRO A 9 11.81 38.71 24.93
CA PRO A 9 12.63 37.52 25.09
C PRO A 9 11.78 36.30 25.46
N PHE A 10 10.72 36.47 26.26
CA PHE A 10 9.82 35.38 26.65
C PHE A 10 9.04 34.82 25.45
N LEU A 11 8.55 35.70 24.57
CA LEU A 11 7.86 35.34 23.33
C LEU A 11 8.83 34.65 22.36
N SER A 12 10.07 35.13 22.28
CA SER A 12 11.11 34.50 21.44
C SER A 12 11.47 33.10 21.94
N ILE A 13 11.66 32.93 23.25
CA ILE A 13 11.91 31.62 23.88
C ILE A 13 10.72 30.68 23.64
N PHE A 14 9.49 31.17 23.82
CA PHE A 14 8.28 30.37 23.59
C PHE A 14 8.13 29.94 22.13
N LEU A 15 8.42 30.82 21.17
CA LEU A 15 8.42 30.50 19.74
C LEU A 15 9.49 29.46 19.38
N THR A 16 10.68 29.50 20.00
CA THR A 16 11.72 28.47 19.78
C THR A 16 11.35 27.11 20.37
N LEU A 17 10.66 27.07 21.52
CA LEU A 17 10.20 25.83 22.13
C LEU A 17 9.11 25.15 21.29
N ILE A 18 8.23 25.92 20.64
CA ILE A 18 7.21 25.40 19.73
C ILE A 18 7.85 24.64 18.56
N GLN A 19 8.93 25.16 17.97
CA GLN A 19 9.64 24.50 16.87
C GLN A 19 10.21 23.13 17.26
N ILE A 20 10.63 22.95 18.52
CA ILE A 20 11.20 21.69 19.01
C ILE A 20 10.13 20.59 19.15
N THR A 21 8.87 20.97 19.40
CA THR A 21 7.77 20.00 19.62
C THR A 21 7.20 19.37 18.36
N LEU A 22 7.59 19.83 17.17
CA LEU A 22 7.08 19.39 15.86
C LEU A 22 8.01 18.41 15.12
N ALA A 23 8.99 17.82 15.81
CA ALA A 23 9.92 16.89 15.18
C ALA A 23 9.21 15.63 14.66
N GLU A 24 9.33 15.38 13.35
CA GLU A 24 9.01 14.09 12.72
C GLU A 24 10.10 13.07 13.11
N LEU A 25 9.71 11.83 13.43
CA LEU A 25 10.68 10.76 13.72
C LEU A 25 11.50 10.46 12.47
N THR A 26 12.80 10.30 12.67
CA THR A 26 13.73 9.91 11.61
C THR A 26 13.70 8.39 11.40
N PRO A 27 14.10 7.89 10.21
CA PRO A 27 14.14 6.45 9.91
C PRO A 27 15.01 5.62 10.87
N GLU A 28 16.07 6.21 11.42
CA GLU A 28 16.96 5.52 12.35
C GLU A 28 16.35 5.40 13.75
N GLU A 29 15.61 6.41 14.22
CA GLU A 29 14.85 6.32 15.47
C GLU A 29 13.75 5.25 15.39
N CYS A 30 13.15 5.07 14.22
CA CYS A 30 12.20 3.98 13.98
C CYS A 30 12.86 2.60 14.10
N ARG A 31 14.10 2.44 13.61
CA ARG A 31 14.88 1.20 13.79
C ARG A 31 15.25 0.94 15.25
N ASP A 32 15.63 1.99 15.98
CA ASP A 32 15.97 1.89 17.41
C ASP A 32 14.74 1.48 18.25
N LEU A 33 13.54 1.90 17.84
CA LEU A 33 12.27 1.44 18.40
C LEU A 33 11.87 0.01 17.96
N GLY A 34 12.67 -0.63 17.10
CA GLY A 34 12.44 -1.98 16.60
C GLY A 34 11.52 -2.07 15.37
N PHE A 35 11.17 -0.96 14.73
CA PHE A 35 10.35 -0.93 13.52
C PHE A 35 11.20 -1.01 12.24
N SER A 36 10.64 -1.65 11.22
CA SER A 36 11.22 -1.63 9.87
C SER A 36 11.01 -0.26 9.22
N VAL A 37 11.99 0.21 8.44
CA VAL A 37 11.89 1.47 7.68
C VAL A 37 10.87 1.38 6.53
N ASN A 38 10.54 0.16 6.10
CA ASN A 38 9.53 -0.11 5.07
C ASN A 38 8.20 -0.60 5.67
N LEU A 39 7.86 -0.14 6.88
CA LEU A 39 6.64 -0.53 7.58
C LEU A 39 5.40 0.09 6.92
N ILE A 40 4.34 -0.68 6.77
CA ILE A 40 3.06 -0.26 6.18
C ILE A 40 2.05 0.02 7.30
N CYS A 41 1.22 1.06 7.17
CA CYS A 41 0.36 1.52 8.27
C CYS A 41 -0.75 0.52 8.68
N SER A 42 -1.23 -0.35 7.79
CA SER A 42 -2.12 -1.47 8.17
C SER A 42 -1.50 -2.44 9.17
N SER A 43 -0.17 -2.62 9.14
CA SER A 43 0.51 -3.45 10.13
C SER A 43 0.37 -2.89 11.55
N CYS A 44 0.12 -1.58 11.71
CA CYS A 44 -0.16 -0.98 13.00
C CYS A 44 -1.58 -1.27 13.51
N ASP A 45 -2.54 -1.57 12.62
CA ASP A 45 -3.92 -1.89 13.01
C ASP A 45 -4.05 -3.31 13.59
N GLU A 46 -3.14 -4.22 13.23
CA GLU A 46 -3.05 -5.58 13.77
C GLU A 46 -2.60 -5.63 15.23
N LEU A 47 -2.12 -4.52 15.80
CA LEU A 47 -1.69 -4.44 17.20
C LEU A 47 -2.86 -4.33 18.20
N LYS A 48 -4.03 -3.85 17.74
CA LYS A 48 -5.25 -3.66 18.54
C LYS A 48 -5.74 -4.92 19.29
N PRO A 49 -5.80 -6.12 18.67
CA PRO A 49 -6.28 -7.33 19.35
C PRO A 49 -5.37 -7.82 20.48
N PHE A 50 -4.11 -7.39 20.55
CA PHE A 50 -3.17 -7.87 21.57
C PHE A 50 -3.34 -7.18 22.93
N ASN A 51 -4.27 -6.22 23.07
CA ASN A 51 -4.61 -5.54 24.33
C ASN A 51 -3.36 -5.15 25.14
N LEU A 52 -2.40 -4.50 24.46
CA LEU A 52 -1.17 -3.97 25.04
C LEU A 52 -1.48 -2.74 25.90
N THR A 53 -2.29 -2.94 26.95
CA THR A 53 -2.75 -1.91 27.89
C THR A 53 -1.57 -1.18 28.57
N SER A 54 -0.40 -1.81 28.57
CA SER A 54 0.86 -1.26 29.07
C SER A 54 1.64 -0.43 28.05
N GLU A 55 1.33 -0.50 26.75
CA GLU A 55 2.15 0.11 25.68
C GLU A 55 1.30 0.87 24.64
N PRO A 56 0.54 1.91 25.04
CA PRO A 56 -0.15 2.80 24.11
C PRO A 56 0.81 3.57 23.18
N SER A 57 2.06 3.72 23.62
CA SER A 57 3.18 4.26 22.85
C SER A 57 3.52 3.43 21.61
N LEU A 58 3.28 2.12 21.63
CA LEU A 58 3.68 1.23 20.53
C LEU A 58 2.88 1.51 19.25
N GLU A 59 1.55 1.61 19.35
CA GLU A 59 0.71 1.93 18.19
C GLU A 59 1.01 3.35 17.68
N GLN A 60 1.21 4.30 18.60
CA GLN A 60 1.54 5.68 18.23
C GLN A 60 2.89 5.77 17.50
N ASN A 61 3.92 5.06 17.99
CA ASN A 61 5.24 5.04 17.37
C ASN A 61 5.21 4.28 16.04
N CYS A 62 4.46 3.18 15.96
CA CYS A 62 4.21 2.45 14.72
C CYS A 62 3.65 3.38 13.64
N ARG A 63 2.62 4.18 13.99
CA ARG A 63 1.99 5.12 13.06
C ARG A 63 2.88 6.28 12.64
N LYS A 64 3.86 6.67 13.47
CA LYS A 64 4.87 7.67 13.10
C LYS A 64 5.96 7.12 12.18
N CYS A 65 6.16 5.80 12.20
CA CYS A 65 7.19 5.11 11.42
C CYS A 65 6.67 4.45 10.14
N CYS A 66 5.35 4.39 9.93
CA CYS A 66 4.75 3.69 8.80
C CYS A 66 4.55 4.59 7.57
N GLN A 67 4.58 3.96 6.40
CA GLN A 67 4.14 4.55 5.15
C GLN A 67 2.69 4.20 4.86
N ALA A 68 1.96 5.17 4.29
CA ALA A 68 0.58 4.97 3.88
C ALA A 68 0.50 3.77 2.94
N ASP A 69 -0.45 2.88 3.22
CA ASP A 69 -0.71 1.73 2.39
C ASP A 69 -1.04 2.19 0.97
N GLY A 70 -0.13 1.95 0.03
CA GLY A 70 -0.43 2.00 -1.39
C GLY A 70 -1.34 0.83 -1.75
N GLN A 71 -2.58 0.83 -1.26
CA GLN A 71 -3.57 -0.22 -1.55
C GLN A 71 -3.86 -0.31 -3.06
N GLU A 72 -3.67 0.78 -3.81
CA GLU A 72 -3.85 0.78 -5.26
C GLU A 72 -2.73 0.02 -6.01
N GLU A 73 -1.57 -0.20 -5.38
CA GLU A 73 -0.39 -0.72 -6.06
C GLU A 73 -0.18 -2.22 -5.81
N ALA A 74 -0.56 -2.74 -4.62
CA ALA A 74 -0.48 -4.18 -4.33
C ALA A 74 -1.43 -4.99 -5.24
N THR A 75 -2.58 -4.43 -5.55
CA THR A 75 -3.63 -5.07 -6.34
C THR A 75 -3.25 -5.14 -7.84
N LYS A 76 -2.64 -4.09 -8.39
CA LYS A 76 -2.09 -4.08 -9.76
C LYS A 76 -0.92 -5.06 -9.97
N ARG A 77 -0.25 -5.51 -8.89
CA ARG A 77 0.89 -6.44 -8.96
C ARG A 77 0.50 -7.88 -9.27
N TYR A 78 -0.70 -8.33 -8.90
CA TYR A 78 -1.08 -9.75 -9.05
C TYR A 78 -1.27 -10.17 -10.51
N ALA A 79 -2.01 -9.37 -11.30
CA ALA A 79 -2.17 -9.62 -12.73
C ALA A 79 -0.80 -9.62 -13.44
N PHE A 80 0.10 -8.71 -13.05
CA PHE A 80 1.45 -8.65 -13.61
C PHE A 80 2.33 -9.85 -13.20
N ALA A 81 2.16 -10.35 -11.97
CA ALA A 81 2.81 -11.56 -11.49
C ALA A 81 2.35 -12.81 -12.27
N PHE A 82 1.06 -12.93 -12.57
CA PHE A 82 0.54 -14.02 -13.42
C PHE A 82 1.20 -13.99 -14.81
N VAL A 83 1.21 -12.83 -15.46
CA VAL A 83 1.75 -12.67 -16.82
C VAL A 83 3.25 -12.96 -16.92
N ARG A 84 4.03 -12.68 -15.87
CA ARG A 84 5.48 -12.96 -15.83
C ARG A 84 5.84 -14.36 -15.34
N SER A 85 4.87 -15.13 -14.87
CA SER A 85 5.07 -16.51 -14.44
C SER A 85 5.03 -17.50 -15.62
N ASP A 86 5.19 -18.78 -15.32
CA ASP A 86 5.03 -19.92 -16.22
C ASP A 86 3.55 -20.29 -16.48
N ARG A 87 2.62 -19.79 -15.66
CA ARG A 87 1.19 -20.13 -15.75
C ARG A 87 0.53 -19.81 -17.11
N PRO A 88 0.80 -18.67 -17.77
CA PRO A 88 0.17 -18.35 -19.05
C PRO A 88 0.48 -19.37 -20.15
N GLU A 89 1.61 -20.07 -20.07
CA GLU A 89 2.01 -21.08 -21.06
C GLU A 89 1.06 -22.28 -21.12
N LYS A 90 0.28 -22.51 -20.05
CA LYS A 90 -0.74 -23.56 -20.01
C LYS A 90 -1.96 -23.26 -20.90
N PHE A 91 -2.14 -22.01 -21.32
CA PHE A 91 -3.33 -21.54 -22.02
C PHE A 91 -2.99 -21.08 -23.45
N PRO A 92 -3.02 -21.98 -24.46
CA PRO A 92 -2.63 -21.63 -25.83
C PRO A 92 -3.57 -20.61 -26.51
N ASN A 93 -4.81 -20.52 -26.03
CA ASN A 93 -5.82 -19.58 -26.53
C ASN A 93 -5.77 -18.21 -25.84
N LEU A 94 -4.89 -18.01 -24.85
CA LEU A 94 -4.74 -16.75 -24.13
C LEU A 94 -3.82 -15.80 -24.89
N ARG A 95 -4.27 -14.56 -25.10
CA ARG A 95 -3.47 -13.48 -25.72
C ARG A 95 -3.29 -12.34 -24.73
N ILE A 96 -2.04 -11.93 -24.51
CA ILE A 96 -1.69 -10.87 -23.55
C ILE A 96 -1.24 -9.64 -24.31
N ASN A 97 -1.90 -8.50 -24.07
CA ASN A 97 -1.58 -7.22 -24.69
C ASN A 97 -1.22 -6.19 -23.60
N PHE A 98 -0.05 -5.58 -23.73
CA PHE A 98 0.38 -4.52 -22.81
C PHE A 98 0.00 -3.15 -23.36
N VAL A 99 -0.93 -2.49 -22.67
CA VAL A 99 -1.34 -1.11 -22.98
C VAL A 99 -0.94 -0.23 -21.80
N ARG A 100 -0.15 0.82 -22.05
CA ARG A 100 0.34 1.71 -20.99
C ARG A 100 -0.82 2.50 -20.37
N GLY A 101 -0.87 2.53 -19.04
CA GLY A 101 -1.87 3.29 -18.28
C GLY A 101 -3.28 2.69 -18.34
N ALA A 102 -3.44 1.50 -18.90
CA ALA A 102 -4.70 0.77 -18.86
C ALA A 102 -4.70 -0.20 -17.69
N ASP A 103 -5.85 -0.30 -17.02
CA ASP A 103 -6.07 -1.30 -15.96
C ASP A 103 -6.14 -2.71 -16.56
N PRO A 104 -5.72 -3.74 -15.82
CA PRO A 104 -5.73 -5.11 -16.31
C PRO A 104 -7.17 -5.59 -16.50
N VAL A 105 -7.49 -5.99 -17.74
CA VAL A 105 -8.81 -6.48 -18.14
C VAL A 105 -8.69 -7.79 -18.92
N LEU A 106 -9.63 -8.68 -18.69
CA LEU A 106 -9.78 -9.93 -19.42
C LEU A 106 -10.92 -9.78 -20.43
N LYS A 107 -10.62 -10.06 -21.70
CA LYS A 107 -11.60 -9.98 -22.80
C LYS A 107 -11.83 -11.38 -23.35
N LEU A 108 -13.07 -11.85 -23.29
CA LEU A 108 -13.46 -13.11 -23.91
C LEU A 108 -13.94 -12.83 -25.34
N HIS A 109 -13.30 -13.50 -26.29
CA HIS A 109 -13.68 -13.44 -27.69
C HIS A 109 -14.51 -14.67 -28.04
N ASP A 110 -15.43 -14.52 -28.99
CA ASP A 110 -16.15 -15.66 -29.59
C ASP A 110 -15.36 -16.29 -30.76
N GLU A 111 -15.96 -17.29 -31.41
CA GLU A 111 -15.36 -17.97 -32.57
C GLU A 111 -15.12 -17.04 -33.77
N SER A 112 -15.85 -15.92 -33.84
CA SER A 112 -15.69 -14.87 -34.86
C SER A 112 -14.68 -13.79 -34.45
N ASN A 113 -13.97 -13.99 -33.32
CA ASN A 113 -13.02 -13.06 -32.72
C ASN A 113 -13.63 -11.72 -32.29
N GLU A 114 -14.95 -11.69 -32.06
CA GLU A 114 -15.66 -10.53 -31.52
C GLU A 114 -15.70 -10.58 -29.99
N VAL A 115 -15.61 -9.42 -29.34
CA VAL A 115 -15.56 -9.32 -27.88
C VAL A 115 -16.96 -9.55 -27.32
N LYS A 116 -17.15 -10.70 -26.67
CA LYS A 116 -18.42 -11.06 -26.04
C LYS A 116 -18.54 -10.53 -24.61
N GLU A 117 -17.44 -10.53 -23.87
CA GLU A 117 -17.43 -10.17 -22.45
C GLU A 117 -16.10 -9.51 -22.06
N VAL A 118 -16.17 -8.48 -21.21
CA VAL A 118 -15.01 -7.77 -20.66
C VAL A 118 -15.12 -7.75 -19.15
N LEU A 119 -14.08 -8.23 -18.47
CA LEU A 119 -14.01 -8.32 -17.01
C LEU A 119 -12.81 -7.54 -16.49
N SER A 120 -13.01 -6.74 -15.44
CA SER A 120 -11.91 -6.12 -14.71
C SER A 120 -11.32 -7.13 -13.73
N ILE A 121 -10.02 -7.40 -13.87
CA ILE A 121 -9.28 -8.34 -13.01
C ILE A 121 -8.32 -7.61 -12.08
N GLU A 122 -8.50 -6.29 -11.90
CA GLU A 122 -7.64 -5.46 -11.05
C GLU A 122 -7.50 -6.07 -9.65
N LYS A 123 -8.61 -6.53 -9.07
CA LYS A 123 -8.69 -7.06 -7.70
C LYS A 123 -8.43 -8.55 -7.56
N TRP A 124 -8.06 -9.23 -8.64
CA TRP A 124 -7.89 -10.68 -8.63
C TRP A 124 -6.46 -11.04 -8.24
N ASN A 125 -6.31 -12.06 -7.40
CA ASN A 125 -5.00 -12.65 -7.12
C ASN A 125 -4.59 -13.61 -8.26
N THR A 126 -3.37 -14.14 -8.22
CA THR A 126 -2.85 -15.04 -9.27
C THR A 126 -3.66 -16.32 -9.43
N ASP A 127 -4.18 -16.85 -8.33
CA ASP A 127 -4.86 -18.14 -8.30
C ASP A 127 -6.29 -18.02 -8.85
N SER A 128 -7.00 -16.93 -8.53
CA SER A 128 -8.32 -16.62 -9.09
C SER A 128 -8.29 -16.40 -10.60
N VAL A 129 -7.22 -15.76 -11.12
CA VAL A 129 -7.03 -15.63 -12.57
C VAL A 129 -6.83 -16.99 -13.22
N GLU A 130 -5.98 -17.84 -12.64
CA GLU A 130 -5.72 -19.20 -13.15
C GLU A 130 -6.97 -20.08 -13.12
N GLU A 131 -7.72 -20.06 -12.01
CA GLU A 131 -8.98 -20.79 -11.84
C GLU A 131 -10.01 -20.38 -12.90
N PHE A 132 -10.23 -19.08 -13.06
CA PHE A 132 -11.19 -18.56 -14.05
C PHE A 132 -10.81 -18.95 -15.48
N LEU A 133 -9.52 -18.87 -15.83
CA LEU A 133 -9.03 -19.28 -17.14
C LEU A 133 -9.20 -20.79 -17.36
N ASN A 134 -8.96 -21.61 -16.34
CA ASN A 134 -9.21 -23.05 -16.43
C ASN A 134 -10.69 -23.35 -16.67
N GLU A 135 -11.61 -22.73 -15.95
CA GLU A 135 -13.05 -22.98 -16.14
C GLU A 135 -13.57 -22.59 -17.53
N ARG A 136 -13.07 -21.46 -18.07
CA ARG A 136 -13.59 -20.89 -19.33
C ARG A 136 -12.84 -21.34 -20.58
N LEU A 137 -11.56 -21.69 -20.48
CA LEU A 137 -10.72 -22.09 -21.61
C LEU A 137 -10.37 -23.58 -21.66
N ALA A 138 -10.51 -24.34 -20.56
CA ALA A 138 -10.22 -25.79 -20.57
C ALA A 138 -11.41 -26.63 -21.07
N LYS A 139 -12.31 -26.05 -21.88
CA LYS A 139 -13.48 -26.72 -22.43
C LYS A 139 -13.51 -26.68 -23.94
#